data_AF-A0AA38ZUU7-F1
#
_entry.id   AF-A0AA38ZUU7-F1
#
_cell.length_a   1.000
_cell.length_b   1.000
_cell.length_c   1.000
_cell.angle_alpha   90.00
_cell.angle_beta   90.00
_cell.angle_gamma   90.00
#
_symmetry.space_group_name_H-M   'P 1'
#
loop_
_entity.id
_entity.type
_entity.pdbx_description
1 polymer ?
#
loop_
_entity_poly.entity_id
_entity_poly.type
_entity_poly.pdbx_seq_one_letter_code
_entity_poly.pdbx_strand_id
1 'polypeptide(L)'
;MEGAAHADTTPQPTNTNVTIGESCDEHVIDIEVWNGDEASDVVKESTPCESGLPKIPKVPATLRNSQNIKLPQWIQPSVVSIGPYYYKHKNLRKAQKLKSLHAETFIKESNQKKDELYRKIKTETPQLRKCYDNLEISKYTDNQLATMFLLDGCFLLHFINCSSEEDGFSNLDFTNHEMAYIKQDLFLLENQLPYKVLKLLFEAAENSKPSMEKKIKDFVASHVPFSRGITVEEENQQPCHLLHYLQDVILNKPEKSIPRQKQDKEDKGRGRPKWDSCKNVQELRKVGIHFKPSPTSYLTDISFKSHFCTSGCLKLPIISMNTSTMIIFLNLVAFESSNTSKTTTNNHGIISYLCFLDSLIDRWDDVKELQAAGILHNFVGEQREVAQFFNNVCSKLVPNRSAYKDVILQIESHFERHNNSGWRNGYIQFKQKYFSSPWSFIALIGAIIGLSLTGIQAYTSVFS
;
A
#
# COMPACT_ATOMS: atom_id res chain seq x y z
N MET A 1 22.00 85.37 -18.56
CA MET A 1 20.61 84.92 -18.64
C MET A 1 20.64 83.41 -18.76
N GLU A 2 20.03 82.73 -17.78
CA GLU A 2 19.43 81.37 -17.77
C GLU A 2 20.10 80.26 -18.59
N GLY A 3 20.35 79.04 -18.11
CA GLY A 3 19.92 78.38 -16.88
C GLY A 3 20.16 76.86 -17.04
N ALA A 4 20.66 76.25 -15.97
CA ALA A 4 20.56 74.85 -15.51
C ALA A 4 20.69 73.66 -16.48
N ALA A 5 21.68 72.79 -16.19
CA ALA A 5 21.48 71.35 -16.11
C ALA A 5 22.49 70.73 -15.12
N HIS A 6 21.97 70.07 -14.09
CA HIS A 6 22.71 69.34 -13.06
C HIS A 6 23.39 68.10 -13.65
N ALA A 7 24.68 67.92 -13.34
CA ALA A 7 25.45 66.72 -13.64
C ALA A 7 25.46 65.77 -12.44
N ASP A 8 25.08 64.53 -12.71
CA ASP A 8 25.11 63.37 -11.83
C ASP A 8 26.47 62.68 -11.98
N THR A 9 27.23 62.54 -10.89
CA THR A 9 28.43 61.69 -10.85
C THR A 9 28.58 61.08 -9.46
N THR A 10 28.45 59.77 -9.42
CA THR A 10 28.79 58.88 -8.31
C THR A 10 30.27 58.99 -7.90
N PRO A 11 30.56 58.75 -6.62
CA PRO A 11 31.74 57.96 -6.26
C PRO A 11 31.39 56.80 -5.30
N GLN A 12 32.02 55.66 -5.54
CA GLN A 12 32.09 54.52 -4.61
C GLN A 12 32.64 54.94 -3.24
N PRO A 13 32.27 54.22 -2.17
CA PRO A 13 33.19 54.02 -1.05
C PRO A 13 33.47 52.55 -0.75
N THR A 14 34.75 52.21 -0.90
CA THR A 14 35.63 51.50 0.05
C THR A 14 35.01 50.64 1.16
N ASN A 15 35.49 49.38 1.18
CA ASN A 15 35.40 48.39 2.25
C ASN A 15 35.75 48.93 3.65
N THR A 16 34.90 48.61 4.61
CA THR A 16 35.26 48.48 6.03
C THR A 16 34.65 47.19 6.56
N ASN A 17 35.51 46.24 6.91
CA ASN A 17 35.15 45.03 7.64
C ASN A 17 34.65 45.41 9.04
N VAL A 18 33.40 45.10 9.33
CA VAL A 18 32.87 45.07 10.70
C VAL A 18 32.53 43.62 11.04
N THR A 19 33.35 43.04 11.90
CA THR A 19 33.09 41.77 12.58
C THR A 19 31.97 42.03 13.59
N ILE A 20 30.74 41.64 13.27
CA ILE A 20 29.67 41.55 14.27
C ILE A 20 29.60 40.08 14.70
N GLY A 21 30.10 39.81 15.89
CA GLY A 21 29.76 38.60 16.61
C GLY A 21 28.35 38.75 17.15
N GLU A 22 27.46 37.88 16.69
CA GLU A 22 26.22 37.56 17.40
C GLU A 22 26.15 36.04 17.51
N SER A 23 26.42 35.55 18.72
CA SER A 23 26.07 34.22 19.17
C SER A 23 24.54 34.19 19.23
N CYS A 24 23.92 33.49 18.29
CA CYS A 24 22.54 33.07 18.41
C CYS A 24 22.57 31.68 19.05
N ASP A 25 22.37 31.62 20.36
CA ASP A 25 22.06 30.38 21.06
C ASP A 25 20.78 29.79 20.44
N GLU A 26 20.96 28.75 19.63
CA GLU A 26 19.88 27.87 19.16
C GLU A 26 19.29 27.18 20.39
N HIS A 27 18.20 27.72 20.95
CA HIS A 27 17.34 26.96 21.85
C HIS A 27 16.67 25.83 21.08
N VAL A 28 17.37 24.70 21.04
CA VAL A 28 16.82 23.39 20.68
C VAL A 28 15.81 23.04 21.76
N ILE A 29 14.52 23.19 21.47
CA ILE A 29 13.46 22.59 22.28
C ILE A 29 13.55 21.08 22.04
N ASP A 30 14.47 20.46 22.77
CA ASP A 30 14.67 19.02 22.84
C ASP A 30 13.66 18.41 23.83
N ILE A 31 13.53 17.08 23.80
CA ILE A 31 12.79 16.27 24.81
C ILE A 31 13.05 16.72 26.26
N GLU A 32 14.21 17.33 26.53
CA GLU A 32 14.58 17.93 27.81
C GLU A 32 13.58 18.99 28.31
N VAL A 33 12.95 19.76 27.42
CA VAL A 33 11.89 20.73 27.78
C VAL A 33 10.59 20.02 28.20
N TRP A 34 10.37 18.79 27.74
CA TRP A 34 9.20 17.99 28.14
C TRP A 34 9.41 17.20 29.44
N ASN A 35 10.66 17.09 29.91
CA ASN A 35 11.04 16.46 31.16
C ASN A 35 11.01 17.45 32.35
N GLY A 36 9.89 18.15 32.52
CA GLY A 36 9.64 18.89 33.75
C GLY A 36 9.47 17.92 34.92
N ASP A 37 10.45 17.96 35.82
CA ASP A 37 10.56 17.31 37.13
C ASP A 37 10.73 15.77 37.17
N GLU A 38 11.90 15.37 37.69
CA GLU A 38 12.30 13.99 37.98
C GLU A 38 11.31 13.32 38.96
N ALA A 39 10.51 12.39 38.44
CA ALA A 39 9.77 11.45 39.27
C ALA A 39 10.67 10.25 39.64
N SER A 40 11.04 10.20 40.92
CA SER A 40 11.85 9.16 41.59
C SER A 40 11.32 7.74 41.41
N ASP A 41 12.25 6.80 41.24
CA ASP A 41 12.03 5.40 40.90
C ASP A 41 11.36 4.56 42.01
N VAL A 42 10.32 3.81 41.61
CA VAL A 42 9.96 2.52 42.23
C VAL A 42 9.56 1.56 41.10
N VAL A 43 10.49 0.68 40.70
CA VAL A 43 10.23 -0.40 39.75
C VAL A 43 9.67 -1.59 40.53
N LYS A 44 8.44 -2.01 40.21
CA LYS A 44 7.93 -3.35 40.58
C LYS A 44 7.99 -4.22 39.34
N GLU A 45 8.73 -5.31 39.43
CA GLU A 45 8.82 -6.36 38.40
C GLU A 45 7.45 -6.94 38.09
N SER A 46 7.17 -7.13 36.80
CA SER A 46 6.03 -7.90 36.29
C SER A 46 6.49 -9.11 35.48
N THR A 47 5.65 -10.14 35.57
CA THR A 47 5.76 -11.56 35.19
C THR A 47 6.08 -11.85 33.70
N PRO A 48 6.55 -13.07 33.36
CA PRO A 48 7.25 -13.34 32.11
C PRO A 48 6.34 -13.65 30.90
N CYS A 49 6.75 -13.04 29.78
CA CYS A 49 6.74 -13.48 28.37
C CYS A 49 5.53 -14.31 27.87
N GLU A 50 4.55 -13.61 27.30
CA GLU A 50 3.68 -14.18 26.27
C GLU A 50 4.33 -14.11 24.88
N SER A 51 3.98 -15.10 24.06
CA SER A 51 4.47 -15.38 22.71
C SER A 51 4.48 -14.17 21.76
N GLY A 52 5.65 -13.93 21.16
CA GLY A 52 5.84 -13.23 19.88
C GLY A 52 5.31 -11.80 19.81
N LEU A 53 5.94 -10.84 20.51
CA LEU A 53 5.61 -9.43 20.29
C LEU A 53 5.76 -9.08 18.80
N PRO A 54 4.79 -8.33 18.24
CA PRO A 54 4.84 -7.90 16.86
C PRO A 54 6.05 -6.98 16.62
N LYS A 55 6.79 -7.23 15.52
CA LYS A 55 8.04 -6.54 15.21
C LYS A 55 7.82 -5.37 14.24
N ILE A 56 8.57 -4.30 14.45
CA ILE A 56 8.80 -3.16 13.55
C ILE A 56 10.24 -3.28 13.05
N PRO A 57 10.51 -4.18 12.09
CA PRO A 57 11.86 -4.42 11.59
C PRO A 57 12.38 -3.24 10.76
N LYS A 58 13.70 -3.16 10.60
CA LYS A 58 14.33 -2.35 9.56
C LYS A 58 14.08 -3.00 8.19
N VAL A 59 13.98 -2.17 7.15
CA VAL A 59 13.92 -2.63 5.77
C VAL A 59 15.17 -3.46 5.46
N PRO A 60 15.01 -4.70 4.95
CA PRO A 60 16.11 -5.59 4.62
C PRO A 60 17.12 -4.94 3.67
N ALA A 61 18.41 -5.18 3.91
CA ALA A 61 19.49 -4.67 3.07
C ALA A 61 19.34 -5.11 1.60
N THR A 62 18.79 -6.31 1.36
CA THR A 62 18.51 -6.84 0.02
C THR A 62 17.51 -5.99 -0.76
N LEU A 63 16.49 -5.43 -0.09
CA LEU A 63 15.55 -4.49 -0.68
C LEU A 63 16.21 -3.12 -0.84
N ARG A 64 16.86 -2.59 0.21
CA ARG A 64 17.57 -1.30 0.19
C ARG A 64 18.57 -1.15 -0.97
N ASN A 65 19.28 -2.24 -1.28
CA ASN A 65 20.32 -2.28 -2.31
C ASN A 65 19.80 -2.75 -3.68
N SER A 66 18.49 -2.81 -3.88
CA SER A 66 17.91 -3.11 -5.20
C SER A 66 18.20 -1.97 -6.19
N GLN A 67 18.16 -2.27 -7.50
CA GLN A 67 18.50 -1.31 -8.58
C GLN A 67 17.51 -0.14 -8.73
N ASN A 68 16.58 0.03 -7.77
CA ASN A 68 15.60 1.09 -7.81
C ASN A 68 16.18 2.38 -7.22
N ILE A 69 16.52 3.33 -8.09
CA ILE A 69 17.19 4.60 -7.76
C ILE A 69 16.37 5.46 -6.77
N LYS A 70 15.03 5.32 -6.75
CA LYS A 70 14.13 6.10 -5.89
C LYS A 70 13.93 5.47 -4.50
N LEU A 71 14.37 4.23 -4.28
CA LEU A 71 14.05 3.45 -3.08
C LEU A 71 14.50 4.07 -1.76
N PRO A 72 15.71 4.66 -1.64
CA PRO A 72 16.14 5.27 -0.38
C PRO A 72 15.22 6.42 0.08
N GLN A 73 14.67 7.18 -0.88
CA GLN A 73 13.74 8.28 -0.60
C GLN A 73 12.34 7.77 -0.17
N TRP A 74 11.99 6.53 -0.49
CA TRP A 74 10.67 5.95 -0.23
C TRP A 74 10.59 5.16 1.09
N ILE A 75 11.70 5.06 1.82
CA ILE A 75 11.80 4.37 3.12
C ILE A 75 11.98 5.38 4.26
N GLN A 76 12.55 6.55 3.97
CA GLN A 76 12.83 7.58 4.94
C GLN A 76 11.68 8.60 5.03
N PRO A 77 11.26 9.00 6.26
CA PRO A 77 10.27 10.06 6.41
C PRO A 77 10.75 11.38 5.84
N SER A 78 9.83 12.12 5.22
CA SER A 78 10.08 13.39 4.52
C SER A 78 9.81 14.60 5.41
N VAL A 79 8.82 14.52 6.29
CA VAL A 79 8.35 15.62 7.14
C VAL A 79 8.46 15.24 8.61
N VAL A 80 7.87 14.12 9.04
CA VAL A 80 7.76 13.78 10.47
C VAL A 80 8.29 12.38 10.78
N SER A 81 9.22 12.30 11.73
CA SER A 81 9.65 11.03 12.32
C SER A 81 8.68 10.58 13.40
N ILE A 82 8.33 9.30 13.39
CA ILE A 82 7.48 8.60 14.34
C ILE A 82 8.24 7.37 14.82
N GLY A 83 8.47 7.29 16.13
CA GLY A 83 9.27 6.25 16.74
C GLY A 83 10.79 6.51 16.66
N PRO A 84 11.60 5.54 17.11
CA PRO A 84 13.00 5.75 17.46
C PRO A 84 13.99 5.76 16.28
N TYR A 85 13.66 5.15 15.13
CA TYR A 85 14.63 4.95 14.04
C TYR A 85 15.09 6.25 13.37
N TYR A 86 14.19 7.23 13.21
CA TYR A 86 14.50 8.54 12.62
C TYR A 86 14.46 9.69 13.63
N TYR A 87 14.49 9.39 14.92
CA TYR A 87 14.48 10.39 15.98
C TYR A 87 15.69 11.35 15.86
N LYS A 88 15.45 12.65 16.01
CA LYS A 88 16.40 13.77 15.80
C LYS A 88 17.06 13.84 14.41
N HIS A 89 16.48 13.22 13.39
CA HIS A 89 17.02 13.33 12.04
C HIS A 89 17.02 14.81 11.58
N LYS A 90 18.18 15.32 11.15
CA LYS A 90 18.42 16.77 10.93
C LYS A 90 17.40 17.42 10.00
N ASN A 91 16.96 16.70 8.96
CA ASN A 91 16.03 17.21 7.95
C ASN A 91 14.58 17.35 8.44
N LEU A 92 14.24 16.87 9.65
CA LEU A 92 12.86 16.80 10.17
C LEU A 92 12.59 17.80 11.31
N ARG A 93 13.57 18.66 11.64
CA ARG A 93 13.52 19.56 12.82
C ARG A 93 12.32 20.50 12.83
N LYS A 94 11.89 21.00 11.67
CA LYS A 94 10.78 21.96 11.56
C LYS A 94 9.46 21.32 12.03
N ALA A 95 9.09 20.19 11.44
CA ALA A 95 7.87 19.47 11.81
C ALA A 95 7.95 18.89 13.23
N GLN A 96 9.15 18.57 13.71
CA GLN A 96 9.35 18.12 15.09
C GLN A 96 8.92 19.17 16.13
N LYS A 97 9.07 20.47 15.85
CA LYS A 97 8.58 21.54 16.74
C LYS A 97 7.04 21.57 16.80
N LEU A 98 6.39 21.52 15.64
CA LEU A 98 4.92 21.49 15.54
C LEU A 98 4.33 20.20 16.13
N LYS A 99 5.08 19.09 16.04
CA LYS A 99 4.68 17.82 16.64
C LYS A 99 4.44 17.92 18.14
N SER A 100 5.33 18.58 18.88
CA SER A 100 5.16 18.77 20.33
C SER A 100 3.90 19.59 20.65
N LEU A 101 3.62 20.64 19.87
CA LEU A 101 2.41 21.45 20.02
C LEU A 101 1.14 20.60 19.85
N HIS A 102 1.06 19.83 18.77
CA HIS A 102 -0.09 18.95 18.50
C HIS A 102 -0.23 17.81 19.52
N ALA A 103 0.88 17.27 20.03
CA ALA A 103 0.85 16.30 21.11
C ALA A 103 0.23 16.90 22.40
N GLU A 104 0.60 18.13 22.74
CA GLU A 104 0.00 18.85 23.88
C GLU A 104 -1.48 19.17 23.66
N THR A 105 -1.86 19.55 22.43
CA THR A 105 -3.28 19.77 22.09
C THR A 105 -4.10 18.51 22.31
N PHE A 106 -3.63 17.34 21.84
CA PHE A 106 -4.32 16.08 22.09
C PHE A 106 -4.52 15.79 23.58
N ILE A 107 -3.49 15.97 24.40
CA ILE A 107 -3.56 15.71 25.85
C ILE A 107 -4.60 16.65 26.51
N LYS A 108 -4.64 17.92 26.09
CA LYS A 108 -5.62 18.89 26.59
C LYS A 108 -7.04 18.51 26.18
N GLU A 109 -7.25 18.17 24.91
CA GLU A 109 -8.57 17.81 24.36
C GLU A 109 -9.08 16.46 24.87
N SER A 110 -8.18 15.53 25.21
CA SER A 110 -8.55 14.23 25.75
C SER A 110 -8.91 14.25 27.24
N ASN A 111 -8.75 15.41 27.90
CA ASN A 111 -8.92 15.60 29.35
C ASN A 111 -8.03 14.67 30.20
N GLN A 112 -6.83 14.36 29.71
CA GLN A 112 -5.88 13.47 30.37
C GLN A 112 -4.71 14.27 30.97
N LYS A 113 -4.10 13.73 32.04
CA LYS A 113 -2.87 14.31 32.60
C LYS A 113 -1.65 13.71 31.92
N LYS A 114 -0.75 14.58 31.46
CA LYS A 114 0.53 14.21 30.84
C LYS A 114 1.33 13.19 31.67
N ASP A 115 1.45 13.42 32.98
CA ASP A 115 2.26 12.57 33.86
C ASP A 115 1.66 11.16 34.02
N GLU A 116 0.32 11.06 34.01
CA GLU A 116 -0.36 9.77 34.08
C GLU A 116 -0.17 8.97 32.79
N LEU A 117 -0.26 9.63 31.64
CA LEU A 117 0.03 9.03 30.34
C LEU A 117 1.49 8.59 30.25
N TYR A 118 2.43 9.45 30.67
CA TYR A 118 3.86 9.14 30.69
C TYR A 118 4.14 7.92 31.57
N ARG A 119 3.58 7.85 32.78
CA ARG A 119 3.76 6.71 33.68
C ARG A 119 3.23 5.40 33.08
N LYS A 120 2.09 5.42 32.39
CA LYS A 120 1.54 4.26 31.68
C LYS A 120 2.49 3.77 30.59
N ILE A 121 2.95 4.68 29.74
CA ILE A 121 3.90 4.36 28.66
C ILE A 121 5.24 3.88 29.23
N LYS A 122 5.80 4.55 30.23
CA LYS A 122 7.06 4.18 30.89
C LYS A 122 7.02 2.77 31.45
N THR A 123 5.91 2.39 32.11
CA THR A 123 5.71 1.03 32.64
C THR A 123 5.80 -0.05 31.55
N GLU A 124 5.28 0.24 30.36
CA GLU A 124 5.24 -0.71 29.24
C GLU A 124 6.47 -0.62 28.32
N THR A 125 7.29 0.42 28.48
CA THR A 125 8.42 0.72 27.60
C THR A 125 9.41 -0.44 27.44
N PRO A 126 9.78 -1.21 28.49
CA PRO A 126 10.66 -2.36 28.32
C PRO A 126 10.11 -3.44 27.38
N GLN A 127 8.78 -3.60 27.32
CA GLN A 127 8.14 -4.54 26.38
C GLN A 127 8.00 -3.92 24.99
N LEU A 128 7.55 -2.66 24.91
CA LEU A 128 7.43 -1.91 23.64
C LEU A 128 8.78 -1.81 22.92
N ARG A 129 9.89 -1.73 23.66
CA ARG A 129 11.26 -1.76 23.15
C ARG A 129 11.53 -2.99 22.29
N LYS A 130 10.99 -4.16 22.68
CA LYS A 130 11.18 -5.44 21.98
C LYS A 130 10.50 -5.50 20.61
N CYS A 131 9.64 -4.55 20.28
CA CYS A 131 9.09 -4.41 18.93
C CYS A 131 10.18 -3.99 17.93
N TYR A 132 11.25 -3.33 18.34
CA TYR A 132 12.26 -2.78 17.44
C TYR A 132 13.52 -3.65 17.39
N ASP A 133 14.38 -3.38 16.40
CA ASP A 133 15.73 -3.93 16.38
C ASP A 133 16.56 -3.32 17.53
N ASN A 134 16.91 -4.17 18.50
CA ASN A 134 17.64 -3.76 19.71
C ASN A 134 18.96 -3.06 19.39
N LEU A 135 19.67 -3.43 18.31
CA LEU A 135 20.95 -2.81 17.97
C LEU A 135 20.77 -1.34 17.60
N GLU A 136 19.72 -1.04 16.84
CA GLU A 136 19.44 0.30 16.33
C GLU A 136 18.95 1.28 17.41
N ILE A 137 18.25 0.75 18.43
CA ILE A 137 17.65 1.58 19.49
C ILE A 137 18.39 1.47 20.83
N SER A 138 19.45 0.67 20.93
CA SER A 138 20.30 0.48 22.12
C SER A 138 20.79 1.80 22.73
N LYS A 139 21.03 2.81 21.89
CA LYS A 139 21.48 4.17 22.28
C LYS A 139 20.47 4.96 23.11
N TYR A 140 19.20 4.55 23.18
CA TYR A 140 18.17 5.27 23.93
C TYR A 140 17.87 4.57 25.26
N THR A 141 17.75 5.37 26.32
CA THR A 141 17.25 4.91 27.61
C THR A 141 15.74 4.68 27.55
N ASP A 142 15.20 3.92 28.50
CA ASP A 142 13.75 3.70 28.55
C ASP A 142 12.97 5.00 28.84
N ASN A 143 13.53 5.94 29.59
CA ASN A 143 12.93 7.27 29.76
C ASN A 143 12.86 8.04 28.43
N GLN A 144 13.93 7.98 27.62
CA GLN A 144 13.95 8.61 26.30
C GLN A 144 12.93 7.96 25.36
N LEU A 145 12.85 6.62 25.33
CA LEU A 145 11.87 5.89 24.52
C LEU A 145 10.43 6.18 24.97
N ALA A 146 10.16 6.16 26.28
CA ALA A 146 8.84 6.47 26.81
C ALA A 146 8.38 7.87 26.39
N THR A 147 9.30 8.83 26.40
CA THR A 147 9.01 10.20 25.97
C THR A 147 8.72 10.27 24.47
N MET A 148 9.51 9.57 23.64
CA MET A 148 9.24 9.48 22.19
C MET A 148 7.88 8.86 21.92
N PHE A 149 7.54 7.74 22.57
CA PHE A 149 6.26 7.05 22.38
C PHE A 149 5.07 7.91 22.79
N LEU A 150 5.20 8.66 23.88
CA LEU A 150 4.15 9.58 24.33
C LEU A 150 3.97 10.73 23.34
N LEU A 151 5.05 11.45 22.97
CA LEU A 151 5.00 12.56 22.03
C LEU A 151 4.45 12.13 20.66
N ASP A 152 5.05 11.10 20.08
CA ASP A 152 4.73 10.64 18.72
C ASP A 152 3.34 10.02 18.67
N GLY A 153 2.93 9.31 19.74
CA GLY A 153 1.61 8.72 19.85
C GLY A 153 0.51 9.77 19.98
N CYS A 154 0.68 10.78 20.85
CA CYS A 154 -0.29 11.88 20.99
C CYS A 154 -0.40 12.69 19.69
N PHE A 155 0.72 12.99 19.03
CA PHE A 155 0.70 13.63 17.72
C PHE A 155 -0.07 12.83 16.67
N LEU A 156 0.21 11.53 16.58
CA LEU A 156 -0.47 10.65 15.62
C LEU A 156 -1.98 10.62 15.86
N LEU A 157 -2.40 10.52 17.12
CA LEU A 157 -3.82 10.52 17.48
C LEU A 157 -4.47 11.88 17.19
N HIS A 158 -3.80 13.00 17.47
CA HIS A 158 -4.28 14.33 17.08
C HIS A 158 -4.47 14.44 15.57
N PHE A 159 -3.46 14.02 14.81
CA PHE A 159 -3.48 14.10 13.35
C PHE A 159 -4.63 13.27 12.75
N ILE A 160 -4.85 12.06 13.26
CA ILE A 160 -5.96 11.19 12.86
C ILE A 160 -7.30 11.82 13.25
N ASN A 161 -7.39 12.43 14.45
CA ASN A 161 -8.58 13.11 14.91
C ASN A 161 -8.98 14.26 13.95
N CYS A 162 -8.05 15.15 13.65
CA CYS A 162 -8.24 16.25 12.70
C CYS A 162 -8.57 15.76 11.29
N SER A 163 -8.02 14.61 10.87
CA SER A 163 -8.32 14.03 9.56
C SER A 163 -9.76 13.53 9.42
N SER A 164 -10.48 13.35 10.53
CA SER A 164 -11.86 12.85 10.56
C SER A 164 -12.93 13.95 10.59
N GLU A 165 -12.52 15.22 10.73
CA GLU A 165 -13.40 16.38 10.85
C GLU A 165 -13.45 17.15 9.51
N GLU A 166 -14.61 17.72 9.15
CA GLU A 166 -14.81 18.40 7.85
C GLU A 166 -13.80 19.53 7.62
N ASP A 167 -13.45 20.28 8.66
CA ASP A 167 -12.46 21.36 8.65
C ASP A 167 -11.22 21.05 9.52
N GLY A 168 -11.04 19.82 9.99
CA GLY A 168 -9.99 19.53 10.99
C GLY A 168 -8.57 19.78 10.50
N PHE A 169 -8.33 19.76 9.18
CA PHE A 169 -7.03 20.10 8.60
C PHE A 169 -6.67 21.59 8.71
N SER A 170 -7.62 22.51 8.85
CA SER A 170 -7.30 23.92 9.13
C SER A 170 -6.77 24.13 10.55
N ASN A 171 -6.98 23.16 11.44
CA ASN A 171 -6.47 23.19 12.82
C ASN A 171 -5.03 22.65 12.91
N LEU A 172 -4.45 22.21 11.78
CA LEU A 172 -3.08 21.76 11.70
C LEU A 172 -2.21 22.88 11.09
N ASP A 173 -1.12 23.23 11.77
CA ASP A 173 -0.17 24.26 11.32
C ASP A 173 0.78 23.74 10.22
N PHE A 174 0.26 22.89 9.34
CA PHE A 174 0.98 22.30 8.21
C PHE A 174 0.37 22.76 6.89
N THR A 175 1.21 23.02 5.90
CA THR A 175 0.75 23.26 4.53
C THR A 175 0.09 22.01 3.94
N ASN A 176 -0.80 22.17 2.96
CA ASN A 176 -1.39 21.04 2.22
C ASN A 176 -0.34 20.08 1.65
N HIS A 177 0.81 20.63 1.22
CA HIS A 177 1.93 19.83 0.76
C HIS A 177 2.54 19.01 1.91
N GLU A 178 2.92 19.64 3.03
CA GLU A 178 3.43 18.92 4.22
C GLU A 178 2.43 17.84 4.70
N MET A 179 1.14 18.12 4.70
CA MET A 179 0.08 17.19 5.06
C MET A 179 0.07 15.91 4.20
N ALA A 180 0.29 16.04 2.89
CA ALA A 180 0.39 14.88 1.99
C ALA A 180 1.59 14.00 2.33
N TYR A 181 2.74 14.61 2.65
CA TYR A 181 3.94 13.87 3.06
C TYR A 181 3.83 13.30 4.48
N ILE A 182 3.13 13.96 5.40
CA ILE A 182 2.87 13.36 6.73
C ILE A 182 2.04 12.09 6.56
N LYS A 183 0.95 12.13 5.80
CA LYS A 183 0.13 10.93 5.51
C LYS A 183 0.98 9.80 4.93
N GLN A 184 1.92 10.11 4.04
CA GLN A 184 2.88 9.14 3.51
C GLN A 184 3.81 8.60 4.61
N ASP A 185 4.42 9.48 5.41
CA ASP A 185 5.35 9.15 6.48
C ASP A 185 4.74 8.21 7.52
N LEU A 186 3.42 8.34 7.80
CA LEU A 186 2.70 7.52 8.76
C LEU A 186 2.56 6.04 8.35
N PHE A 187 2.78 5.71 7.08
CA PHE A 187 2.73 4.32 6.57
C PHE A 187 4.11 3.80 6.13
N LEU A 188 5.21 4.46 6.48
CA LEU A 188 6.55 3.93 6.27
C LEU A 188 6.90 2.91 7.35
N LEU A 189 7.48 1.76 6.97
CA LEU A 189 7.78 0.66 7.89
C LEU A 189 8.69 1.08 9.05
N GLU A 190 9.70 1.89 8.75
CA GLU A 190 10.66 2.36 9.75
C GLU A 190 10.22 3.63 10.48
N ASN A 191 8.97 4.03 10.30
CA ASN A 191 8.39 5.23 10.89
C ASN A 191 7.07 4.88 11.62
N GLN A 192 7.12 3.82 12.43
CA GLN A 192 5.95 3.24 13.10
C GLN A 192 6.10 3.27 14.62
N LEU A 193 4.96 3.30 15.31
CA LEU A 193 4.84 2.98 16.73
C LEU A 193 4.13 1.63 16.89
N PRO A 194 4.46 0.83 17.93
CA PRO A 194 3.64 -0.30 18.31
C PRO A 194 2.23 0.19 18.58
N TYR A 195 1.22 -0.47 18.02
CA TYR A 195 -0.18 -0.04 18.16
C TYR A 195 -0.64 -0.04 19.64
N LYS A 196 0.02 -0.84 20.49
CA LYS A 196 -0.17 -0.81 21.96
C LYS A 196 0.09 0.59 22.55
N VAL A 197 1.01 1.38 22.00
CA VAL A 197 1.22 2.78 22.41
C VAL A 197 -0.06 3.59 22.21
N LEU A 198 -0.65 3.52 21.02
CA LEU A 198 -1.88 4.26 20.70
C LEU A 198 -3.02 3.84 21.63
N LYS A 199 -3.19 2.53 21.84
CA LYS A 199 -4.20 1.98 22.75
C LYS A 199 -4.07 2.54 24.17
N LEU A 200 -2.86 2.53 24.74
CA LEU A 200 -2.62 3.10 26.08
C LEU A 200 -2.96 4.59 26.19
N LEU A 201 -2.82 5.34 25.09
CA LEU A 201 -3.12 6.77 25.05
C LEU A 201 -4.63 7.03 24.90
N PHE A 202 -5.31 6.40 23.93
CA PHE A 202 -6.72 6.69 23.66
C PHE A 202 -7.70 5.93 24.56
N GLU A 203 -7.35 4.78 25.15
CA GLU A 203 -8.25 4.07 26.06
C GLU A 203 -8.60 4.89 27.31
N ALA A 204 -7.71 5.81 27.67
CA ALA A 204 -7.90 6.69 28.80
C ALA A 204 -8.42 8.09 28.41
N ALA A 205 -8.64 8.35 27.11
CA ALA A 205 -9.26 9.58 26.65
C ALA A 205 -10.78 9.47 26.80
N GLU A 206 -11.46 10.59 27.11
CA GLU A 206 -12.92 10.60 27.20
C GLU A 206 -13.60 10.12 25.89
N ASN A 207 -14.81 9.57 26.03
CA ASN A 207 -15.59 8.95 24.95
C ASN A 207 -16.02 9.96 23.86
N SER A 208 -15.08 10.39 23.01
CA SER A 208 -15.40 11.11 21.78
C SER A 208 -16.25 10.22 20.85
N LYS A 209 -17.25 10.82 20.18
CA LYS A 209 -18.07 10.15 19.17
C LYS A 209 -17.74 10.76 17.80
N PRO A 210 -17.27 9.97 16.81
CA PRO A 210 -16.95 8.53 16.88
C PRO A 210 -15.71 8.25 17.76
N SER A 211 -15.61 7.02 18.27
CA SER A 211 -14.47 6.59 19.10
C SER A 211 -13.15 6.73 18.34
N MET A 212 -12.06 6.94 19.07
CA MET A 212 -10.72 7.05 18.47
C MET A 212 -10.34 5.80 17.67
N GLU A 213 -10.72 4.61 18.15
CA GLU A 213 -10.53 3.36 17.41
C GLU A 213 -11.23 3.36 16.06
N LYS A 214 -12.47 3.87 15.99
CA LYS A 214 -13.18 4.04 14.72
C LYS A 214 -12.50 5.08 13.82
N LYS A 215 -12.02 6.19 14.37
CA LYS A 215 -11.27 7.21 13.61
C LYS A 215 -9.99 6.65 13.01
N ILE A 216 -9.23 5.83 13.77
CA ILE A 216 -8.04 5.14 13.26
C ILE A 216 -8.42 4.18 12.13
N LYS A 217 -9.48 3.38 12.32
CA LYS A 217 -9.99 2.45 11.31
C LYS A 217 -10.39 3.15 10.01
N ASP A 218 -11.16 4.23 10.10
CA ASP A 218 -11.58 5.03 8.95
C ASP A 218 -10.38 5.70 8.27
N PHE A 219 -9.42 6.20 9.06
CA PHE A 219 -8.17 6.75 8.56
C PHE A 219 -7.37 5.72 7.77
N VAL A 220 -7.15 4.51 8.31
CA VAL A 220 -6.46 3.42 7.59
C VAL A 220 -7.19 3.04 6.31
N ALA A 221 -8.52 2.88 6.37
CA ALA A 221 -9.33 2.53 5.20
C ALA A 221 -9.25 3.59 4.09
N SER A 222 -9.18 4.87 4.44
CA SER A 222 -9.04 5.96 3.47
C SER A 222 -7.69 5.99 2.75
N HIS A 223 -6.66 5.30 3.29
CA HIS A 223 -5.32 5.19 2.69
C HIS A 223 -5.12 3.89 1.89
N VAL A 224 -6.16 3.07 1.75
CA VAL A 224 -6.08 1.89 0.89
C VAL A 224 -5.98 2.33 -0.58
N PRO A 225 -5.00 1.83 -1.36
CA PRO A 225 -4.74 2.31 -2.73
C PRO A 225 -5.85 2.08 -3.79
N PHE A 226 -7.03 1.59 -3.39
CA PHE A 226 -8.08 1.09 -4.27
C PHE A 226 -9.48 1.05 -3.62
N SER A 227 -9.83 2.03 -2.80
CA SER A 227 -10.96 2.03 -1.85
C SER A 227 -12.41 1.72 -2.34
N ARG A 228 -12.66 1.28 -3.57
CA ARG A 228 -14.01 0.93 -4.00
C ARG A 228 -14.47 -0.38 -3.34
N GLY A 229 -15.42 -0.28 -2.41
CA GLY A 229 -16.13 -1.44 -1.84
C GLY A 229 -15.35 -2.24 -0.78
N ILE A 230 -14.44 -1.61 -0.05
CA ILE A 230 -13.81 -2.21 1.13
C ILE A 230 -14.73 -2.00 2.34
N THR A 231 -15.09 -3.10 2.99
CA THR A 231 -15.81 -3.10 4.26
C THR A 231 -14.88 -3.64 5.34
N VAL A 232 -14.48 -2.80 6.28
CA VAL A 232 -13.62 -3.24 7.37
C VAL A 232 -14.50 -3.80 8.49
N GLU A 233 -14.43 -5.10 8.74
CA GLU A 233 -15.12 -5.72 9.89
C GLU A 233 -14.39 -5.39 11.21
N GLU A 234 -15.01 -5.68 12.34
CA GLU A 234 -14.35 -5.60 13.65
C GLU A 234 -13.46 -6.85 13.77
N GLU A 235 -12.14 -6.65 13.69
CA GLU A 235 -11.19 -7.73 13.89
C GLU A 235 -11.01 -8.00 15.38
N ASN A 236 -10.95 -9.28 15.75
CA ASN A 236 -10.72 -9.70 17.14
C ASN A 236 -9.25 -9.55 17.58
N GLN A 237 -8.32 -9.31 16.65
CA GLN A 237 -6.89 -9.26 16.94
C GLN A 237 -6.31 -7.87 16.67
N GLN A 238 -5.60 -7.36 17.67
CA GLN A 238 -5.00 -6.03 17.64
C GLN A 238 -3.82 -5.99 16.65
N PRO A 239 -3.75 -5.00 15.73
CA PRO A 239 -2.66 -4.91 14.77
C PRO A 239 -1.32 -4.58 15.45
N CYS A 240 -0.23 -4.90 14.77
CA CYS A 240 1.13 -4.65 15.24
C CYS A 240 1.45 -3.15 15.38
N HIS A 241 1.11 -2.40 14.33
CA HIS A 241 1.33 -0.97 14.11
C HIS A 241 0.45 -0.53 12.93
N LEU A 242 0.47 0.76 12.55
CA LEU A 242 -0.45 1.31 11.56
C LEU A 242 -0.31 0.70 10.15
N LEU A 243 0.93 0.49 9.69
CA LEU A 243 1.20 -0.19 8.41
C LEU A 243 0.72 -1.66 8.39
N HIS A 244 0.83 -2.40 9.51
CA HIS A 244 0.24 -3.73 9.61
C HIS A 244 -1.29 -3.66 9.53
N TYR A 245 -1.89 -2.68 10.21
CA TYR A 245 -3.33 -2.50 10.13
C TYR A 245 -3.79 -2.22 8.69
N LEU A 246 -3.03 -1.42 7.93
CA LEU A 246 -3.29 -1.22 6.50
C LEU A 246 -3.22 -2.53 5.71
N GLN A 247 -2.23 -3.37 5.99
CA GLN A 247 -2.11 -4.69 5.38
C GLN A 247 -3.31 -5.58 5.68
N ASP A 248 -3.72 -5.65 6.95
CA ASP A 248 -4.88 -6.43 7.42
C ASP A 248 -6.14 -5.98 6.67
N VAL A 249 -6.41 -4.67 6.62
CA VAL A 249 -7.54 -4.09 5.87
C VAL A 249 -7.51 -4.44 4.38
N ILE A 250 -6.32 -4.49 3.78
CA ILE A 250 -6.12 -4.81 2.37
C ILE A 250 -6.39 -6.30 2.06
N LEU A 251 -6.00 -7.20 2.97
CA LEU A 251 -6.02 -8.65 2.75
C LEU A 251 -7.28 -9.34 3.28
N ASN A 252 -7.83 -8.87 4.40
CA ASN A 252 -8.90 -9.53 5.14
C ASN A 252 -10.27 -9.19 4.54
N LYS A 253 -10.68 -10.02 3.59
CA LYS A 253 -12.04 -10.01 3.03
C LYS A 253 -13.01 -10.59 4.06
N PRO A 254 -14.10 -9.90 4.42
CA PRO A 254 -15.04 -10.37 5.43
C PRO A 254 -15.71 -11.69 5.04
N GLU A 255 -15.89 -12.61 5.99
CA GLU A 255 -16.35 -13.98 5.75
C GLU A 255 -17.69 -14.03 5.01
N LYS A 256 -18.57 -13.04 5.23
CA LYS A 256 -19.87 -12.92 4.55
C LYS A 256 -19.79 -12.72 3.03
N SER A 257 -18.60 -12.40 2.52
CA SER A 257 -18.33 -12.19 1.09
C SER A 257 -17.52 -13.32 0.45
N ILE A 258 -17.22 -14.39 1.21
CA ILE A 258 -16.57 -15.61 0.71
C ILE A 258 -17.67 -16.56 0.21
N PRO A 259 -17.76 -16.86 -1.10
CA PRO A 259 -18.58 -17.97 -1.56
C PRO A 259 -18.04 -19.24 -0.90
N ARG A 260 -18.88 -20.03 -0.21
CA ARG A 260 -18.53 -21.33 0.38
C ARG A 260 -17.63 -22.11 -0.60
N GLN A 261 -16.33 -22.15 -0.34
CA GLN A 261 -15.43 -23.07 -1.02
C GLN A 261 -15.83 -24.47 -0.56
N LYS A 262 -16.12 -25.36 -1.52
CA LYS A 262 -16.26 -26.78 -1.23
C LYS A 262 -14.92 -27.25 -0.68
N GLN A 263 -14.94 -27.92 0.47
CA GLN A 263 -13.79 -28.64 1.02
C GLN A 263 -13.08 -29.41 -0.11
N ASP A 264 -11.78 -29.17 -0.19
CA ASP A 264 -10.89 -29.77 -1.18
C ASP A 264 -10.95 -31.30 -1.07
N LYS A 265 -11.27 -31.95 -2.19
CA LYS A 265 -10.86 -33.34 -2.40
C LYS A 265 -9.37 -33.30 -2.72
N GLU A 266 -8.57 -34.04 -1.97
CA GLU A 266 -7.14 -34.25 -2.27
C GLU A 266 -6.95 -34.60 -3.74
N ASP A 267 -6.35 -33.68 -4.51
CA ASP A 267 -6.07 -33.88 -5.93
C ASP A 267 -4.85 -34.80 -6.08
N LYS A 268 -5.12 -36.06 -6.44
CA LYS A 268 -4.10 -37.05 -6.76
C LYS A 268 -3.51 -36.75 -8.15
N GLY A 269 -2.34 -36.10 -8.18
CA GLY A 269 -1.34 -36.39 -9.22
C GLY A 269 -1.22 -35.41 -10.39
N ARG A 270 -1.69 -34.16 -10.31
CA ARG A 270 -1.26 -33.12 -11.28
C ARG A 270 0.02 -32.45 -10.80
N GLY A 271 1.01 -32.36 -11.69
CA GLY A 271 2.32 -31.76 -11.42
C GLY A 271 2.22 -30.35 -10.83
N ARG A 272 3.26 -29.96 -10.08
CA ARG A 272 3.34 -28.68 -9.36
C ARG A 272 3.32 -27.52 -10.37
N PRO A 273 2.41 -26.52 -10.25
CA PRO A 273 2.40 -25.37 -11.16
C PRO A 273 3.65 -24.52 -10.94
N LYS A 274 4.20 -23.98 -12.04
CA LYS A 274 5.31 -23.02 -12.01
C LYS A 274 4.71 -21.62 -12.17
N TRP A 275 5.02 -20.72 -11.26
CA TRP A 275 4.62 -19.30 -11.38
C TRP A 275 5.11 -18.68 -12.70
N ASP A 276 6.29 -19.13 -13.16
CA ASP A 276 6.93 -18.76 -14.42
C ASP A 276 6.12 -19.13 -15.68
N SER A 277 5.04 -19.90 -15.54
CA SER A 277 4.12 -20.22 -16.64
C SER A 277 3.10 -19.12 -16.91
N CYS A 278 2.91 -18.16 -15.99
CA CYS A 278 1.93 -17.10 -16.17
C CYS A 278 2.36 -16.17 -17.31
N LYS A 279 1.40 -15.84 -18.18
CA LYS A 279 1.62 -15.13 -19.43
C LYS A 279 1.20 -13.68 -19.27
N ASN A 280 1.89 -12.76 -19.94
CA ASN A 280 1.54 -11.34 -19.86
C ASN A 280 0.18 -11.04 -20.50
N VAL A 281 -0.36 -9.86 -20.26
CA VAL A 281 -1.71 -9.45 -20.72
C VAL A 281 -1.86 -9.65 -22.24
N GLN A 282 -0.85 -9.30 -23.04
CA GLN A 282 -0.92 -9.51 -24.49
C GLN A 282 -1.07 -10.98 -24.87
N GLU A 283 -0.30 -11.88 -24.26
CA GLU A 283 -0.35 -13.31 -24.52
C GLU A 283 -1.68 -13.93 -24.07
N LEU A 284 -2.22 -13.50 -22.93
CA LEU A 284 -3.53 -13.92 -22.45
C LEU A 284 -4.66 -13.52 -23.43
N ARG A 285 -4.62 -12.30 -23.97
CA ARG A 285 -5.62 -11.85 -24.95
C ARG A 285 -5.58 -12.66 -26.25
N LYS A 286 -4.39 -13.07 -26.71
CA LYS A 286 -4.22 -13.87 -27.94
C LYS A 286 -4.95 -15.22 -27.87
N VAL A 287 -5.20 -15.73 -26.67
CA VAL A 287 -5.95 -16.99 -26.45
C VAL A 287 -7.40 -16.75 -26.00
N GLY A 288 -7.92 -15.53 -26.16
CA GLY A 288 -9.32 -15.20 -25.88
C GLY A 288 -9.62 -14.92 -24.41
N ILE A 289 -8.60 -14.69 -23.57
CA ILE A 289 -8.80 -14.25 -22.19
C ILE A 289 -9.02 -12.74 -22.15
N HIS A 290 -10.14 -12.33 -21.57
CA HIS A 290 -10.54 -10.94 -21.38
C HIS A 290 -10.39 -10.57 -19.91
N PHE A 291 -10.19 -9.28 -19.65
CA PHE A 291 -9.96 -8.74 -18.33
C PHE A 291 -11.18 -7.94 -17.88
N LYS A 292 -11.59 -8.10 -16.62
CA LYS A 292 -12.68 -7.31 -16.02
C LYS A 292 -12.33 -6.92 -14.57
N PRO A 293 -12.86 -5.80 -14.07
CA PRO A 293 -12.73 -5.47 -12.67
C PRO A 293 -13.49 -6.48 -11.80
N SER A 294 -12.90 -6.79 -10.66
CA SER A 294 -13.51 -7.53 -9.58
C SER A 294 -14.57 -6.66 -8.86
N PRO A 295 -15.64 -7.23 -8.31
CA PRO A 295 -16.67 -6.45 -7.60
C PRO A 295 -16.15 -5.83 -6.30
N THR A 296 -15.09 -6.39 -5.71
CA THR A 296 -14.43 -5.83 -4.53
C THR A 296 -13.01 -5.40 -4.88
N SER A 297 -12.39 -4.63 -3.99
CA SER A 297 -11.01 -4.20 -4.16
C SER A 297 -10.03 -4.95 -3.25
N TYR A 298 -10.45 -6.03 -2.57
CA TYR A 298 -9.52 -6.87 -1.81
C TYR A 298 -8.52 -7.53 -2.75
N LEU A 299 -7.23 -7.54 -2.40
CA LEU A 299 -6.19 -8.13 -3.25
C LEU A 299 -6.36 -9.63 -3.46
N THR A 300 -7.09 -10.30 -2.55
CA THR A 300 -7.44 -11.71 -2.64
C THR A 300 -8.54 -12.01 -3.67
N ASP A 301 -9.28 -11.01 -4.16
CA ASP A 301 -10.44 -11.19 -5.05
C ASP A 301 -10.07 -11.32 -6.53
N ILE A 302 -9.20 -12.28 -6.82
CA ILE A 302 -8.80 -12.68 -8.18
C ILE A 302 -9.56 -13.95 -8.56
N SER A 303 -10.20 -13.96 -9.73
CA SER A 303 -10.89 -15.16 -10.22
C SER A 303 -10.82 -15.29 -11.72
N PHE A 304 -10.77 -16.53 -12.19
CA PHE A 304 -10.83 -16.84 -13.62
C PHE A 304 -12.05 -17.69 -13.93
N LYS A 305 -12.67 -17.46 -15.10
CA LYS A 305 -13.74 -18.32 -15.64
C LYS A 305 -13.48 -18.56 -17.11
N SER A 306 -13.42 -19.83 -17.51
CA SER A 306 -13.36 -20.21 -18.93
C SER A 306 -14.78 -20.40 -19.48
N HIS A 307 -15.02 -19.89 -20.68
CA HIS A 307 -16.26 -19.98 -21.43
C HIS A 307 -16.02 -20.64 -22.79
N PHE A 308 -16.82 -21.67 -23.10
CA PHE A 308 -16.87 -22.34 -24.42
C PHE A 308 -15.50 -22.72 -25.03
N CYS A 309 -14.50 -23.01 -24.19
CA CYS A 309 -13.13 -23.41 -24.57
C CYS A 309 -12.32 -22.40 -25.39
N THR A 310 -12.92 -21.32 -25.90
CA THR A 310 -12.31 -20.32 -26.78
C THR A 310 -12.19 -18.94 -26.14
N SER A 311 -12.86 -18.72 -25.01
CA SER A 311 -12.77 -17.47 -24.28
C SER A 311 -12.61 -17.70 -22.78
N GLY A 312 -11.95 -16.76 -22.13
CA GLY A 312 -11.80 -16.72 -20.68
C GLY A 312 -12.06 -15.31 -20.17
N CYS A 313 -12.38 -15.19 -18.88
CA CYS A 313 -12.51 -13.93 -18.18
C CYS A 313 -11.68 -14.00 -16.91
N LEU A 314 -10.63 -13.20 -16.83
CA LEU A 314 -9.85 -12.96 -15.62
C LEU A 314 -10.38 -11.70 -14.94
N LYS A 315 -10.80 -11.82 -13.69
CA LYS A 315 -11.24 -10.72 -12.85
C LYS A 315 -10.14 -10.34 -11.87
N LEU A 316 -9.84 -9.04 -11.81
CA LEU A 316 -8.78 -8.48 -10.96
C LEU A 316 -9.31 -7.32 -10.12
N PRO A 317 -8.83 -7.17 -8.88
CA PRO A 317 -9.08 -5.97 -8.07
C PRO A 317 -8.66 -4.70 -8.83
N ILE A 318 -9.45 -3.64 -8.68
CA ILE A 318 -9.11 -2.33 -9.25
C ILE A 318 -7.90 -1.79 -8.48
N ILE A 319 -6.95 -1.15 -9.15
CA ILE A 319 -5.76 -0.55 -8.53
C ILE A 319 -5.52 0.86 -9.06
N SER A 320 -5.31 1.82 -8.15
CA SER A 320 -4.93 3.19 -8.51
C SER A 320 -3.45 3.43 -8.23
N MET A 321 -2.66 3.54 -9.29
CA MET A 321 -1.21 3.74 -9.21
C MET A 321 -0.90 5.23 -9.18
N ASN A 322 -0.34 5.70 -8.06
CA ASN A 322 0.30 7.01 -7.89
C ASN A 322 1.58 6.82 -7.06
N THR A 323 2.34 7.89 -6.84
CA THR A 323 3.60 7.83 -6.06
C THR A 323 3.39 7.31 -4.64
N SER A 324 2.33 7.74 -3.94
CA SER A 324 2.02 7.28 -2.59
C SER A 324 1.67 5.79 -2.55
N THR A 325 0.90 5.29 -3.52
CA THR A 325 0.59 3.85 -3.68
C THR A 325 1.86 3.02 -3.84
N MET A 326 2.79 3.49 -4.68
CA MET A 326 4.08 2.80 -4.89
C MET A 326 4.90 2.72 -3.60
N ILE A 327 4.92 3.79 -2.82
CA ILE A 327 5.60 3.86 -1.53
C ILE A 327 4.95 2.93 -0.50
N ILE A 328 3.63 2.91 -0.42
CA ILE A 328 2.87 2.01 0.47
C ILE A 328 3.17 0.54 0.11
N PHE A 329 3.07 0.16 -1.17
CA PHE A 329 3.36 -1.21 -1.59
C PHE A 329 4.78 -1.61 -1.25
N LEU A 330 5.75 -0.72 -1.47
CA LEU A 330 7.13 -1.01 -1.12
C LEU A 330 7.32 -1.27 0.38
N ASN A 331 6.71 -0.44 1.24
CA ASN A 331 6.82 -0.59 2.69
C ASN A 331 6.08 -1.84 3.20
N LEU A 332 4.94 -2.20 2.59
CA LEU A 332 4.25 -3.46 2.83
C LEU A 332 5.10 -4.68 2.42
N VAL A 333 5.74 -4.64 1.25
CA VAL A 333 6.68 -5.68 0.81
C VAL A 333 7.85 -5.82 1.75
N ALA A 334 8.42 -4.70 2.22
CA ALA A 334 9.51 -4.71 3.19
C ALA A 334 9.07 -5.33 4.52
N PHE A 335 7.85 -5.06 4.95
CA PHE A 335 7.26 -5.63 6.15
C PHE A 335 7.07 -7.15 6.02
N GLU A 336 6.41 -7.62 4.96
CA GLU A 336 6.23 -9.06 4.69
C GLU A 336 7.58 -9.79 4.55
N SER A 337 8.54 -9.19 3.86
CA SER A 337 9.88 -9.77 3.66
C SER A 337 10.68 -9.89 4.96
N SER A 338 10.40 -9.04 5.94
CA SER A 338 11.09 -9.03 7.24
C SER A 338 10.43 -9.97 8.26
N ASN A 339 9.13 -10.24 8.09
CA ASN A 339 8.36 -11.06 9.01
C ASN A 339 8.48 -12.54 8.71
N THR A 340 9.51 -13.13 9.32
CA THR A 340 9.74 -14.58 9.32
C THR A 340 8.89 -15.36 10.34
N SER A 341 7.93 -14.71 11.03
CA SER A 341 7.18 -15.36 12.11
C SER A 341 6.29 -16.48 11.57
N LYS A 342 6.56 -17.71 12.01
CA LYS A 342 5.90 -18.96 11.61
C LYS A 342 4.41 -19.07 11.99
N THR A 343 3.82 -18.05 12.61
CA THR A 343 2.52 -18.13 13.31
C THR A 343 1.30 -17.66 12.51
N THR A 344 1.48 -17.11 11.32
CA THR A 344 0.37 -16.62 10.49
C THR A 344 0.49 -17.20 9.10
N THR A 345 -0.50 -18.01 8.73
CA THR A 345 -0.57 -18.80 7.50
C THR A 345 -0.70 -17.95 6.22
N ASN A 346 -0.64 -16.62 6.31
CA ASN A 346 -0.88 -15.65 5.24
C ASN A 346 0.22 -14.55 5.08
N ASN A 347 1.47 -14.79 5.52
CA ASN A 347 2.54 -13.76 5.58
C ASN A 347 3.03 -13.14 4.26
N HIS A 348 2.47 -13.51 3.11
CA HIS A 348 2.97 -13.06 1.80
C HIS A 348 1.82 -12.64 0.88
N GLY A 349 0.70 -12.15 1.43
CA GLY A 349 -0.46 -11.78 0.63
C GLY A 349 -0.17 -10.65 -0.34
N ILE A 350 0.50 -9.60 0.14
CA ILE A 350 0.90 -8.44 -0.68
C ILE A 350 1.92 -8.86 -1.73
N ILE A 351 2.98 -9.56 -1.33
CA ILE A 351 4.02 -10.07 -2.22
C ILE A 351 3.41 -10.97 -3.30
N SER A 352 2.52 -11.90 -2.93
CA SER A 352 1.89 -12.82 -3.89
C SER A 352 1.02 -12.08 -4.91
N TYR A 353 0.28 -11.07 -4.47
CA TYR A 353 -0.51 -10.22 -5.36
C TYR A 353 0.38 -9.44 -6.33
N LEU A 354 1.44 -8.79 -5.82
CA LEU A 354 2.35 -8.00 -6.65
C LEU A 354 3.11 -8.87 -7.65
N CYS A 355 3.58 -10.05 -7.26
CA CYS A 355 4.18 -11.02 -8.18
C CYS A 355 3.18 -11.53 -9.22
N PHE A 356 1.88 -11.54 -8.92
CA PHE A 356 0.87 -11.98 -9.88
C PHE A 356 0.64 -10.87 -10.91
N LEU A 357 0.51 -9.62 -10.47
CA LEU A 357 0.46 -8.47 -11.37
C LEU A 357 1.73 -8.32 -12.21
N ASP A 358 2.90 -8.54 -11.63
CA ASP A 358 4.19 -8.53 -12.34
C ASP A 358 4.19 -9.53 -13.50
N SER A 359 3.69 -10.74 -13.27
CA SER A 359 3.57 -11.73 -14.35
C SER A 359 2.59 -11.33 -15.46
N LEU A 360 1.62 -10.45 -15.16
CA LEU A 360 0.69 -9.89 -16.14
C LEU A 360 1.26 -8.66 -16.86
N ILE A 361 2.08 -7.86 -16.17
CA ILE A 361 2.56 -6.55 -16.59
C ILE A 361 4.07 -6.61 -16.88
N ASP A 362 4.42 -7.05 -18.08
CA ASP A 362 5.83 -7.06 -18.52
C ASP A 362 6.22 -5.71 -19.15
N ARG A 363 5.31 -5.12 -19.94
CA ARG A 363 5.55 -3.90 -20.73
C ARG A 363 4.46 -2.85 -20.53
N TRP A 364 4.74 -1.63 -20.99
CA TRP A 364 3.78 -0.52 -20.96
C TRP A 364 2.48 -0.79 -21.73
N ASP A 365 2.51 -1.64 -22.75
CA ASP A 365 1.32 -2.09 -23.49
C ASP A 365 0.38 -2.91 -22.61
N ASP A 366 0.90 -3.71 -21.68
CA ASP A 366 0.10 -4.48 -20.71
C ASP A 366 -0.62 -3.54 -19.73
N VAL A 367 0.09 -2.51 -19.25
CA VAL A 367 -0.50 -1.44 -18.42
C VAL A 367 -1.65 -0.78 -19.18
N LYS A 368 -1.44 -0.41 -20.44
CA LYS A 368 -2.46 0.24 -21.28
C LYS A 368 -3.72 -0.62 -21.43
N GLU A 369 -3.58 -1.93 -21.60
CA GLU A 369 -4.71 -2.85 -21.68
C GLU A 369 -5.46 -2.98 -20.35
N LEU A 370 -4.76 -3.05 -19.23
CA LEU A 370 -5.40 -3.06 -17.90
C LEU A 370 -6.10 -1.73 -17.59
N GLN A 371 -5.59 -0.60 -18.10
CA GLN A 371 -6.29 0.69 -18.05
C GLN A 371 -7.58 0.66 -18.88
N ALA A 372 -7.52 0.14 -20.11
CA ALA A 372 -8.70 0.02 -20.97
C ALA A 372 -9.77 -0.91 -20.39
N ALA A 373 -9.36 -1.93 -19.63
CA ALA A 373 -10.25 -2.84 -18.91
C ALA A 373 -10.83 -2.25 -17.61
N GLY A 374 -10.43 -1.03 -17.20
CA GLY A 374 -10.88 -0.39 -15.96
C GLY A 374 -10.34 -1.06 -14.69
N ILE A 375 -9.23 -1.81 -14.81
CA ILE A 375 -8.57 -2.50 -13.69
C ILE A 375 -7.47 -1.63 -13.10
N LEU A 376 -6.73 -0.91 -13.93
CA LEU A 376 -5.62 -0.05 -13.49
C LEU A 376 -5.93 1.41 -13.80
N HIS A 377 -5.89 2.28 -12.80
CA HIS A 377 -5.91 3.73 -12.98
C HIS A 377 -4.50 4.26 -12.79
N ASN A 378 -3.94 4.92 -13.81
CA ASN A 378 -2.58 5.45 -13.77
C ASN A 378 -2.61 6.95 -13.49
N PHE A 379 -2.07 7.35 -12.35
CA PHE A 379 -1.85 8.74 -11.92
C PHE A 379 -0.36 9.09 -11.76
N VAL A 380 0.54 8.21 -12.20
CA VAL A 380 2.00 8.44 -12.19
C VAL A 380 2.42 9.28 -13.40
N GLY A 381 1.67 9.20 -14.50
CA GLY A 381 2.00 9.79 -15.78
C GLY A 381 2.24 8.70 -16.82
N GLU A 382 3.50 8.34 -17.07
CA GLU A 382 3.86 7.38 -18.13
C GLU A 382 3.59 5.92 -17.72
N GLN A 383 2.98 5.13 -18.61
CA GLN A 383 2.74 3.69 -18.39
C GLN A 383 4.03 2.90 -18.15
N ARG A 384 5.16 3.36 -18.73
CA ARG A 384 6.47 2.73 -18.54
C ARG A 384 6.91 2.77 -17.09
N GLU A 385 6.67 3.87 -16.38
CA GLU A 385 7.03 3.98 -14.95
C GLU A 385 6.25 2.97 -14.11
N VAL A 386 4.98 2.73 -14.43
CA VAL A 386 4.15 1.73 -13.75
C VAL A 386 4.67 0.31 -14.01
N ALA A 387 4.96 -0.05 -15.26
CA ALA A 387 5.53 -1.36 -15.59
C ALA A 387 6.90 -1.58 -14.94
N GLN A 388 7.78 -0.58 -15.01
CA GLN A 388 9.09 -0.62 -14.37
C GLN A 388 9.00 -0.78 -12.85
N PHE A 389 8.00 -0.15 -12.21
CA PHE A 389 7.78 -0.33 -10.77
C PHE A 389 7.53 -1.79 -10.41
N PHE A 390 6.59 -2.47 -11.07
CA PHE A 390 6.29 -3.87 -10.80
C PHE A 390 7.51 -4.76 -11.06
N ASN A 391 8.09 -4.65 -12.26
CA ASN A 391 9.27 -5.43 -12.66
C ASN A 391 10.44 -5.28 -11.68
N ASN A 392 10.68 -4.06 -11.18
CA ASN A 392 11.77 -3.80 -10.25
C ASN A 392 11.48 -4.33 -8.84
N VAL A 393 10.29 -4.02 -8.31
CA VAL A 393 9.91 -4.41 -6.94
C VAL A 393 9.80 -5.94 -6.82
N CYS A 394 9.24 -6.60 -7.84
CA CYS A 394 8.96 -8.03 -7.82
C CYS A 394 10.14 -8.93 -8.23
N SER A 395 11.15 -8.38 -8.91
CA SER A 395 12.29 -9.14 -9.48
C SER A 395 13.01 -10.12 -8.52
N LYS A 396 12.98 -9.86 -7.21
CA LYS A 396 13.66 -10.68 -6.18
C LYS A 396 12.72 -11.19 -5.09
N LEU A 397 11.40 -11.03 -5.28
CA LEU A 397 10.42 -11.48 -4.31
C LEU A 397 10.05 -12.94 -4.54
N VAL A 398 9.66 -13.63 -3.46
CA VAL A 398 9.20 -15.01 -3.52
C VAL A 398 7.75 -15.04 -3.05
N PRO A 399 6.77 -15.27 -3.95
CA PRO A 399 5.37 -15.32 -3.58
C PRO A 399 5.03 -16.61 -2.80
N ASN A 400 3.89 -16.59 -2.11
CA ASN A 400 3.33 -17.81 -1.56
C ASN A 400 2.87 -18.71 -2.71
N ARG A 401 3.42 -19.92 -2.78
CA ARG A 401 3.15 -20.89 -3.85
C ARG A 401 1.70 -21.39 -3.90
N SER A 402 0.94 -21.25 -2.81
CA SER A 402 -0.49 -21.60 -2.81
C SER A 402 -1.39 -20.44 -3.21
N ALA A 403 -0.90 -19.19 -3.14
CA ALA A 403 -1.70 -18.02 -3.50
C ALA A 403 -2.09 -18.07 -4.97
N TYR A 404 -3.38 -17.88 -5.24
CA TYR A 404 -3.96 -17.89 -6.59
C TYR A 404 -3.67 -19.16 -7.41
N LYS A 405 -3.25 -20.27 -6.77
CA LYS A 405 -2.89 -21.52 -7.45
C LYS A 405 -4.01 -22.00 -8.36
N ASP A 406 -5.25 -21.96 -7.89
CA ASP A 406 -6.42 -22.39 -8.68
C ASP A 406 -6.64 -21.50 -9.90
N VAL A 407 -6.44 -20.19 -9.77
CA VAL A 407 -6.55 -19.24 -10.88
C VAL A 407 -5.49 -19.55 -11.93
N ILE A 408 -4.24 -19.72 -11.49
CA ILE A 408 -3.11 -20.06 -12.38
C ILE A 408 -3.36 -21.38 -13.10
N LEU A 409 -3.75 -22.44 -12.38
CA LEU A 409 -4.06 -23.75 -12.96
C LEU A 409 -5.22 -23.69 -13.97
N GLN A 410 -6.25 -22.87 -13.70
CA GLN A 410 -7.35 -22.70 -14.64
C GLN A 410 -6.93 -21.93 -15.91
N ILE A 411 -6.06 -20.93 -15.77
CA ILE A 411 -5.46 -20.22 -16.91
C ILE A 411 -4.59 -21.20 -17.73
N GLU A 412 -3.70 -21.96 -17.10
CA GLU A 412 -2.88 -22.98 -17.77
C GLU A 412 -3.76 -24.01 -18.51
N SER A 413 -4.80 -24.51 -17.84
CA SER A 413 -5.77 -25.44 -18.43
C SER A 413 -6.50 -24.84 -19.64
N HIS A 414 -6.78 -23.53 -19.60
CA HIS A 414 -7.38 -22.81 -20.72
C HIS A 414 -6.41 -22.72 -21.90
N PHE A 415 -5.14 -22.40 -21.66
CA PHE A 415 -4.10 -22.39 -22.69
C PHE A 415 -3.93 -23.75 -23.35
N GLU A 416 -3.78 -24.81 -22.56
CA GLU A 416 -3.62 -26.16 -23.08
C GLU A 416 -4.82 -26.56 -23.94
N ARG A 417 -6.04 -26.23 -23.49
CA ARG A 417 -7.24 -26.50 -24.27
C ARG A 417 -7.30 -25.65 -25.55
N HIS A 418 -6.95 -24.38 -25.48
CA HIS A 418 -6.95 -23.48 -26.63
C HIS A 418 -5.92 -23.93 -27.69
N ASN A 419 -4.73 -24.37 -27.26
CA ASN A 419 -3.68 -24.89 -28.13
C ASN A 419 -4.01 -26.27 -28.71
N ASN A 420 -4.61 -27.16 -27.92
CA ASN A 420 -4.94 -28.52 -28.34
C ASN A 420 -6.34 -28.68 -28.95
N SER A 421 -7.16 -27.62 -29.01
CA SER A 421 -8.51 -27.73 -29.57
C SER A 421 -8.46 -27.94 -31.08
N GLY A 422 -9.02 -29.06 -31.54
CA GLY A 422 -9.30 -29.29 -32.96
C GLY A 422 -10.15 -28.18 -33.60
N TRP A 423 -10.91 -27.43 -32.78
CA TRP A 423 -11.65 -26.23 -33.20
C TRP A 423 -10.75 -25.06 -33.60
N ARG A 424 -9.60 -24.82 -32.96
CA ARG A 424 -8.65 -23.80 -33.42
C ARG A 424 -8.04 -24.20 -34.76
N ASN A 425 -7.64 -25.47 -34.90
CA ASN A 425 -7.17 -25.99 -36.18
C ASN A 425 -8.27 -25.90 -37.25
N GLY A 426 -9.51 -26.24 -36.90
CA GLY A 426 -10.68 -26.13 -37.77
C GLY A 426 -11.01 -24.68 -38.13
N TYR A 427 -10.92 -23.74 -37.21
CA TYR A 427 -11.14 -22.31 -37.44
C TYR A 427 -10.02 -21.69 -38.27
N ILE A 428 -8.75 -22.02 -38.00
CA ILE A 428 -7.61 -21.60 -38.82
C ILE A 428 -7.78 -22.13 -40.24
N GLN A 429 -8.10 -23.42 -40.41
CA GLN A 429 -8.39 -24.02 -41.72
C GLN A 429 -9.61 -23.38 -42.39
N PHE A 430 -10.68 -23.11 -41.66
CA PHE A 430 -11.89 -22.47 -42.17
C PHE A 430 -11.60 -21.03 -42.64
N LYS A 431 -10.95 -20.22 -41.80
CA LYS A 431 -10.55 -18.85 -42.14
C LYS A 431 -9.62 -18.86 -43.36
N GLN A 432 -8.64 -19.75 -43.39
CA GLN A 432 -7.73 -19.90 -44.53
C GLN A 432 -8.45 -20.39 -45.79
N LYS A 433 -9.49 -21.23 -45.70
CA LYS A 433 -10.19 -21.73 -46.88
C LYS A 433 -11.18 -20.73 -47.47
N TYR A 434 -11.94 -20.04 -46.62
CA TYR A 434 -13.04 -19.18 -47.05
C TYR A 434 -12.69 -17.70 -47.13
N PHE A 435 -11.68 -17.22 -46.39
CA PHE A 435 -11.29 -15.80 -46.37
C PHE A 435 -9.95 -15.51 -47.07
N SER A 436 -9.27 -16.50 -47.63
CA SER A 436 -8.01 -16.27 -48.38
C SER A 436 -8.24 -15.82 -49.83
N SER A 437 -9.43 -16.02 -50.37
CA SER A 437 -9.80 -15.61 -51.72
C SER A 437 -11.19 -14.96 -51.72
N PRO A 438 -11.37 -13.80 -52.39
CA PRO A 438 -12.67 -13.16 -52.52
C PRO A 438 -13.76 -14.09 -53.06
N TRP A 439 -13.41 -15.00 -53.98
CA TRP A 439 -14.34 -15.95 -54.59
C TRP A 439 -14.84 -17.02 -53.61
N SER A 440 -13.95 -17.53 -52.75
CA SER A 440 -14.33 -18.50 -51.71
C SER A 440 -15.27 -17.88 -50.68
N PHE A 441 -15.08 -16.59 -50.38
CA PHE A 441 -15.94 -15.84 -49.47
C PHE A 441 -17.33 -15.61 -50.07
N ILE A 442 -17.42 -15.22 -51.35
CA ILE A 442 -18.70 -15.06 -52.07
C ILE A 442 -19.44 -16.41 -52.15
N ALA A 443 -18.73 -17.51 -52.42
CA ALA A 443 -19.32 -18.84 -52.45
C ALA A 443 -19.91 -19.26 -51.09
N LEU A 444 -19.25 -18.91 -49.98
CA LEU A 444 -19.76 -19.15 -48.63
C LEU A 444 -21.07 -18.37 -48.38
N ILE A 445 -21.13 -17.09 -48.79
CA ILE A 445 -22.35 -16.28 -48.67
C ILE A 445 -23.49 -16.90 -49.49
N GLY A 446 -23.22 -17.29 -50.74
CA GLY A 446 -24.22 -17.94 -51.59
C GLY A 446 -24.77 -19.23 -50.98
N ALA A 447 -23.90 -20.06 -50.39
CA ALA A 447 -24.32 -21.29 -49.71
C ALA A 447 -25.20 -21.02 -48.48
N ILE A 448 -24.88 -20.00 -47.68
CA ILE A 448 -25.70 -19.60 -46.53
C ILE A 448 -27.09 -19.14 -46.98
N ILE A 449 -27.16 -18.28 -48.00
CA ILE A 449 -28.43 -17.81 -48.56
C ILE A 449 -29.26 -18.98 -49.09
N GLY A 450 -28.64 -19.89 -49.85
CA GLY A 450 -29.31 -21.08 -50.38
C GLY A 450 -29.87 -22.00 -49.29
N LEU A 451 -29.13 -22.21 -48.20
CA LEU A 451 -29.60 -22.98 -47.05
C LEU A 451 -30.75 -22.28 -46.31
N SER A 452 -30.66 -20.96 -46.12
CA SER A 452 -31.75 -20.18 -45.50
C SER A 452 -33.03 -20.24 -46.33
N LEU A 453 -32.93 -20.10 -47.65
CA LEU A 453 -34.09 -20.20 -48.55
C LEU A 453 -34.69 -21.60 -48.53
N THR A 454 -33.86 -22.65 -48.55
CA THR A 454 -34.34 -24.04 -48.43
C THR A 454 -35.04 -24.28 -47.08
N GLY A 455 -34.50 -23.73 -45.99
CA GLY A 455 -35.13 -23.80 -44.67
C GLY A 455 -36.47 -23.08 -44.60
N ILE A 456 -36.57 -21.89 -45.19
CA ILE A 456 -37.84 -21.14 -45.32
C ILE A 456 -38.83 -21.94 -46.16
N GLN A 457 -38.41 -22.48 -47.30
CA GLN A 457 -39.25 -23.30 -48.16
C GLN A 457 -39.79 -24.54 -47.42
N ALA A 458 -38.92 -25.26 -46.71
CA ALA A 458 -39.31 -26.41 -45.90
C ALA A 458 -40.30 -26.03 -44.80
N TYR A 459 -40.06 -24.92 -44.10
CA TYR A 459 -40.99 -24.39 -43.10
C TYR A 459 -42.35 -24.06 -43.71
N THR A 460 -42.38 -23.30 -44.81
CA THR A 460 -43.64 -22.95 -45.49
C THR A 460 -44.37 -24.18 -46.00
N SER A 461 -43.67 -25.22 -46.46
CA SER A 461 -44.30 -26.46 -46.95
C SER A 461 -44.88 -27.36 -45.86
N VAL A 462 -44.42 -27.21 -44.61
CA VAL A 462 -44.93 -27.96 -43.46
C VAL A 462 -46.11 -27.25 -42.80
N PHE A 463 -46.23 -25.94 -42.97
CA PHE A 463 -47.27 -25.09 -42.36
C PHE A 463 -48.27 -24.49 -43.38
N SER A 464 -48.19 -24.86 -44.66
CA SER A 464 -49.21 -24.66 -45.70
C SER A 464 -49.98 -25.95 -45.91
#